data_AF-A0A954E9P8-F1
#
_entry.id   AF-A0A954E9P8-F1
#
_cell.length_a   1.000
_cell.length_b   1.000
_cell.length_c   1.000
_cell.angle_alpha   90.00
_cell.angle_beta   90.00
_cell.angle_gamma   90.00
#
_symmetry.space_group_name_H-M   'P 1'
#
loop_
_entity.id
_entity.type
_entity.pdbx_description
1 polymer ?
#
loop_
_entity_poly.entity_id
_entity_poly.type
_entity_poly.pdbx_seq_one_letter_code
_entity_poly.pdbx_strand_id
1 'polypeptide(L)'
;EIGRYLGQGFIDCGITGHDWAYENGADLVDLAELPYSRASTRPTKWVLVVPEDSPIRTAEDLEGKRIATEGVGITQRWLKERGINAEVEFSWGATEVKVPDLVDAIVDVTETGSSIKANRLRIVDTLLTSYPHFYANPDALKDPWKKEKMERIALLLKAALGARGKVGLK
;
A
#
# COMPACT_ATOMS: atom_id res chain seq x y z
N GLU A 1 -9.77 4.84 3.11
CA GLU A 1 -10.98 5.59 2.68
C GLU A 1 -10.72 6.80 1.78
N ILE A 2 -9.71 7.63 2.08
CA ILE A 2 -9.44 8.87 1.32
C ILE A 2 -9.35 8.64 -0.20
N GLY A 3 -8.65 7.61 -0.67
CA GLY A 3 -8.57 7.28 -2.10
C GLY A 3 -9.94 7.07 -2.77
N ARG A 4 -10.89 6.42 -2.08
CA ARG A 4 -12.26 6.24 -2.58
C ARG A 4 -13.02 7.56 -2.66
N TYR A 5 -12.93 8.42 -1.63
CA TYR A 5 -13.60 9.72 -1.65
C TYR A 5 -13.03 10.67 -2.70
N LEU A 6 -11.72 10.61 -2.96
CA LEU A 6 -11.09 11.30 -4.08
C LEU A 6 -11.63 10.79 -5.41
N GLY A 7 -11.64 9.47 -5.63
CA GLY A 7 -12.13 8.89 -6.89
C GLY A 7 -13.61 9.21 -7.17
N GLN A 8 -14.42 9.34 -6.12
CA GLN A 8 -15.84 9.70 -6.21
C GLN A 8 -16.09 11.21 -6.37
N GLY A 9 -15.05 12.05 -6.30
CA GLY A 9 -15.18 13.51 -6.44
C GLY A 9 -15.78 14.22 -5.22
N PHE A 10 -15.92 13.53 -4.08
CA PHE A 10 -16.30 14.18 -2.81
C PHE A 10 -15.19 15.10 -2.28
N ILE A 11 -13.94 14.83 -2.67
CA ILE A 11 -12.75 15.59 -2.33
C ILE A 11 -11.98 15.83 -3.63
N ASP A 12 -11.50 17.06 -3.86
CA ASP A 12 -10.74 17.41 -5.08
C ASP A 12 -9.31 16.84 -5.07
N CYS A 13 -8.63 16.89 -3.92
CA CYS A 13 -7.27 16.39 -3.73
C CYS A 13 -7.00 16.00 -2.27
N GLY A 14 -6.05 15.10 -2.04
CA GLY A 14 -5.73 14.62 -0.69
C GLY A 14 -4.49 13.75 -0.62
N ILE A 15 -4.01 13.51 0.59
CA ILE A 15 -2.88 12.61 0.85
C ILE A 15 -3.41 11.26 1.29
N THR A 16 -2.99 10.19 0.63
CA THR A 16 -3.28 8.80 1.02
C THR A 16 -2.11 7.90 0.63
N GLY A 17 -1.98 6.74 1.26
CA GLY A 17 -1.01 5.73 0.85
C GLY A 17 -1.27 5.25 -0.58
N HIS A 18 -0.20 4.95 -1.32
CA HIS A 18 -0.27 4.38 -2.66
C HIS A 18 -1.03 3.06 -2.66
N ASP A 19 -0.78 2.22 -1.66
CA ASP A 19 -1.51 0.99 -1.38
C ASP A 19 -3.01 1.18 -1.32
N TRP A 20 -3.51 2.17 -0.59
CA TRP A 20 -4.94 2.41 -0.52
C TRP A 20 -5.53 2.98 -1.81
N ALA A 21 -4.77 3.79 -2.55
CA ALA A 21 -5.20 4.25 -3.88
C ALA A 21 -5.28 3.07 -4.86
N TYR A 22 -4.26 2.21 -4.86
CA TYR A 22 -4.16 1.00 -5.66
C TYR A 22 -5.28 0.01 -5.29
N GLU A 23 -5.48 -0.29 -4.00
CA GLU A 23 -6.52 -1.18 -3.46
C GLU A 23 -7.90 -0.83 -4.04
N ASN A 24 -8.30 0.44 -3.92
CA ASN A 24 -9.61 0.92 -4.35
C ASN A 24 -9.78 1.00 -5.88
N GLY A 25 -8.71 0.84 -6.66
CA GLY A 25 -8.75 0.98 -8.12
C GLY A 25 -9.27 2.36 -8.58
N ALA A 26 -9.10 3.38 -7.75
CA ALA A 26 -9.60 4.72 -8.06
C ALA A 26 -8.73 5.36 -9.15
N ASP A 27 -9.37 5.92 -10.18
CA ASP A 27 -8.68 6.71 -11.20
C ASP A 27 -8.27 8.06 -10.59
N LEU A 28 -7.02 8.13 -10.13
CA LEU A 28 -6.45 9.27 -9.43
C LEU A 28 -5.20 9.74 -10.17
N VAL A 29 -5.01 11.05 -10.22
CA VAL A 29 -3.77 11.64 -10.74
C VAL A 29 -2.80 11.82 -9.58
N ASP A 30 -1.65 11.16 -9.67
CA ASP A 30 -0.55 11.33 -8.73
C ASP A 30 0.19 12.64 -8.99
N LEU A 31 0.14 13.58 -8.05
CA LEU A 31 0.82 14.86 -8.15
C LEU A 31 2.17 14.85 -7.41
N ALA A 32 2.33 14.00 -6.39
CA ALA A 32 3.56 13.90 -5.63
C ALA A 32 3.64 12.60 -4.80
N GLU A 33 4.68 11.80 -5.02
CA GLU A 33 5.16 10.85 -4.02
C GLU A 33 5.81 11.62 -2.85
N LEU A 34 5.46 11.23 -1.62
CA LEU A 34 5.94 11.86 -0.40
C LEU A 34 6.63 10.78 0.47
N PRO A 35 7.94 10.53 0.28
CA PRO A 35 8.66 9.46 0.96
C PRO A 35 8.96 9.79 2.44
N TYR A 36 7.90 9.79 3.25
CA TYR A 36 7.95 9.94 4.70
C TYR A 36 6.99 8.96 5.37
N SER A 37 7.33 8.51 6.57
CA SER A 37 6.45 7.75 7.45
C SER A 37 6.43 8.39 8.83
N ARG A 38 5.44 7.99 9.66
CA ARG A 38 5.28 8.50 11.03
C ARG A 38 6.43 8.08 11.95
N ALA A 39 7.15 7.00 11.61
CA ALA A 39 8.22 6.42 12.42
C ALA A 39 9.57 6.36 11.68
N SER A 40 9.58 6.32 10.35
CA SER A 40 10.81 6.24 9.55
C SER A 40 10.65 6.88 8.16
N THR A 41 11.69 6.82 7.33
CA THR A 41 11.59 7.13 5.88
C THR A 41 11.41 5.86 5.04
N ARG A 42 11.21 4.70 5.68
CA ARG A 42 11.03 3.44 4.96
C ARG A 42 9.61 3.37 4.41
N PRO A 43 9.42 2.77 3.23
CA PRO A 43 8.10 2.55 2.70
C PRO A 43 7.38 1.49 3.52
N THR A 44 6.06 1.56 3.49
CA THR A 44 5.22 0.46 3.91
C THR A 44 5.23 -0.62 2.82
N LYS A 45 5.22 -1.89 3.20
CA LYS A 45 5.23 -3.02 2.26
C LYS A 45 4.08 -3.96 2.56
N TRP A 46 3.34 -4.34 1.53
CA TRP A 46 2.43 -5.47 1.56
C TRP A 46 3.22 -6.73 1.22
N VAL A 47 3.23 -7.70 2.12
CA VAL A 47 4.12 -8.86 2.06
C VAL A 47 3.33 -10.15 2.17
N LEU A 48 3.74 -11.15 1.39
CA LEU A 48 3.27 -12.53 1.54
C LEU A 48 3.99 -13.14 2.74
N VAL A 49 3.23 -13.68 3.68
CA VAL A 49 3.73 -14.16 4.96
C VAL A 49 3.16 -15.54 5.26
N VAL A 50 4.03 -16.41 5.78
CA VAL A 50 3.72 -17.79 6.16
C VAL A 50 4.43 -18.15 7.47
N PRO A 51 4.01 -19.21 8.18
CA PRO A 51 4.79 -19.77 9.29
C PRO A 51 6.23 -20.11 8.88
N GLU A 52 7.19 -19.98 9.81
CA GLU A 52 8.61 -20.22 9.52
C GLU A 52 8.88 -21.61 8.91
N ASP A 53 8.17 -22.63 9.40
CA ASP A 53 8.24 -24.03 8.98
C ASP A 53 7.35 -24.37 7.77
N SER A 54 6.56 -23.42 7.25
CA SER A 54 5.69 -23.63 6.10
C SER A 54 6.47 -24.17 4.87
N PRO A 55 5.86 -25.06 4.08
CA PRO A 55 6.46 -25.54 2.83
C PRO A 55 6.45 -24.48 1.71
N ILE A 56 5.66 -23.40 1.83
CA ILE A 56 5.53 -22.35 0.81
C ILE A 56 6.80 -21.50 0.77
N ARG A 57 7.59 -21.60 -0.28
CA ARG A 57 8.88 -20.88 -0.45
C ARG A 57 8.83 -19.85 -1.57
N THR A 58 7.94 -19.98 -2.54
CA THR A 58 7.78 -19.01 -3.62
C THR A 58 6.32 -18.61 -3.81
N ALA A 59 6.06 -17.67 -4.72
CA ALA A 59 4.70 -17.26 -5.05
C ALA A 59 3.90 -18.41 -5.67
N GLU A 60 4.55 -19.22 -6.51
CA GLU A 60 3.94 -20.32 -7.27
C GLU A 60 3.38 -21.43 -6.36
N ASP A 61 3.94 -21.58 -5.15
CA ASP A 61 3.44 -22.51 -4.14
C ASP A 61 2.04 -22.14 -3.59
N LEU A 62 1.50 -20.97 -3.98
CA LEU A 62 0.15 -20.52 -3.64
C LEU A 62 -0.94 -21.10 -4.57
N GLU A 63 -0.59 -21.87 -5.58
CA GLU A 63 -1.61 -22.49 -6.46
C GLU A 63 -2.56 -23.38 -5.64
N GLY A 64 -3.87 -23.11 -5.76
CA GLY A 64 -4.93 -23.79 -5.02
C GLY A 64 -4.97 -23.48 -3.52
N LYS A 65 -4.22 -22.49 -3.04
CA LYS A 65 -4.13 -22.13 -1.62
C LYS A 65 -5.15 -21.10 -1.18
N ARG A 66 -5.32 -20.96 0.14
CA ARG A 66 -6.18 -19.96 0.78
C ARG A 66 -5.34 -18.87 1.43
N ILE A 67 -5.70 -17.62 1.20
CA ILE A 67 -4.95 -16.43 1.64
C ILE A 67 -5.90 -15.47 2.37
N ALA A 68 -5.55 -15.06 3.59
CA ALA A 68 -6.26 -14.01 4.32
C ALA A 68 -5.52 -12.66 4.23
N THR A 69 -6.26 -11.57 4.03
CA THR A 69 -5.67 -10.22 3.87
C THR A 69 -6.69 -9.10 4.14
N GLU A 70 -6.21 -7.93 4.58
CA GLU A 70 -7.00 -6.68 4.52
C GLU A 70 -6.97 -6.04 3.12
N GLY A 71 -5.91 -6.30 2.33
CA GLY A 71 -5.70 -5.76 0.98
C GLY A 71 -6.10 -6.79 -0.09
N VAL A 72 -7.40 -7.02 -0.23
CA VAL A 72 -7.94 -8.06 -1.15
C VAL A 72 -7.63 -7.72 -2.60
N GLY A 73 -7.86 -6.48 -3.02
CA GLY A 73 -7.58 -6.02 -4.37
C GLY A 73 -6.09 -6.07 -4.72
N ILE A 74 -5.22 -5.69 -3.79
CA ILE A 74 -3.75 -5.79 -3.90
C ILE A 74 -3.37 -7.25 -4.16
N THR A 75 -3.88 -8.16 -3.32
CA THR A 75 -3.54 -9.59 -3.38
C THR A 75 -4.05 -10.24 -4.66
N GLN A 76 -5.30 -9.98 -5.04
CA GLN A 76 -5.91 -10.52 -6.25
C GLN A 76 -5.20 -10.05 -7.52
N ARG A 77 -4.81 -8.77 -7.60
CA ARG A 77 -4.05 -8.25 -8.75
C ARG A 77 -2.67 -8.88 -8.83
N TRP A 78 -1.96 -8.97 -7.72
CA TRP A 78 -0.64 -9.61 -7.67
C TRP A 78 -0.66 -11.09 -8.09
N LEU A 79 -1.67 -11.85 -7.63
CA LEU A 79 -1.87 -13.24 -8.06
C LEU A 79 -2.18 -13.33 -9.56
N LYS A 80 -3.07 -12.47 -10.06
CA LYS A 80 -3.47 -12.42 -11.47
C LYS A 80 -2.30 -12.10 -12.40
N GLU A 81 -1.46 -11.14 -12.03
CA GLU A 81 -0.25 -10.78 -12.79
C GLU A 81 0.73 -11.95 -12.93
N ARG A 82 0.71 -12.89 -11.97
CA ARG A 82 1.53 -14.10 -11.96
C ARG A 82 0.83 -15.35 -12.51
N GLY A 83 -0.45 -15.25 -12.84
CA GLY A 83 -1.24 -16.39 -13.33
C GLY A 83 -1.50 -17.46 -12.26
N ILE A 84 -1.53 -17.10 -10.98
CA ILE A 84 -1.72 -18.02 -9.85
C ILE A 84 -3.19 -17.98 -9.40
N ASN A 85 -3.79 -19.15 -9.20
CA ASN A 85 -5.16 -19.28 -8.70
C ASN A 85 -5.14 -19.62 -7.21
N ALA A 86 -5.53 -18.67 -6.36
CA ALA A 86 -5.67 -18.87 -4.92
C ALA A 86 -6.99 -18.23 -4.43
N GLU A 87 -7.59 -18.80 -3.40
CA GLU A 87 -8.74 -18.21 -2.72
C GLU A 87 -8.26 -17.06 -1.82
N VAL A 88 -8.81 -15.86 -2.02
CA VAL A 88 -8.48 -14.68 -1.21
C VAL A 88 -9.70 -14.30 -0.37
N GLU A 89 -9.54 -14.32 0.96
CA GLU A 89 -10.56 -13.90 1.92
C GLU A 89 -10.17 -12.61 2.64
N PHE A 90 -11.17 -11.78 2.94
CA PHE A 90 -10.98 -10.57 3.73
C PHE A 90 -10.75 -10.90 5.22
N SER A 91 -9.80 -10.22 5.85
CA SER A 91 -9.51 -10.31 7.28
C SER A 91 -9.79 -8.98 7.97
N TRP A 92 -10.48 -8.99 9.11
CA TRP A 92 -10.80 -7.78 9.89
C TRP A 92 -9.69 -7.40 10.90
N GLY A 93 -8.45 -7.81 10.64
CA GLY A 93 -7.32 -7.71 11.55
C GLY A 93 -6.99 -9.02 12.29
N ALA A 94 -5.91 -9.00 13.08
CA ALA A 94 -5.30 -10.19 13.69
C ALA A 94 -5.03 -11.30 12.66
N THR A 95 -4.64 -10.91 11.45
CA THR A 95 -4.46 -11.83 10.33
C THR A 95 -3.37 -12.86 10.64
N GLU A 96 -2.39 -12.50 11.49
CA GLU A 96 -1.28 -13.36 11.91
C GLU A 96 -1.72 -14.64 12.64
N VAL A 97 -2.89 -14.64 13.30
CA VAL A 97 -3.36 -15.83 14.04
C VAL A 97 -4.11 -16.84 13.17
N LYS A 98 -4.39 -16.51 11.91
CA LYS A 98 -5.15 -17.38 11.00
C LYS A 98 -4.30 -18.48 10.38
N VAL A 99 -2.98 -18.32 10.33
CA VAL A 99 -2.05 -19.32 9.78
C VAL A 99 -1.48 -20.22 10.87
N PRO A 100 -1.33 -21.54 10.61
CA PRO A 100 -1.74 -22.28 9.41
C PRO A 100 -3.18 -22.84 9.48
N ASP A 101 -3.88 -22.64 10.59
CA ASP A 101 -5.10 -23.43 10.90
C ASP A 101 -6.33 -23.07 10.04
N LEU A 102 -6.46 -21.81 9.61
CA LEU A 102 -7.61 -21.32 8.83
C LEU A 102 -7.28 -21.05 7.36
N VAL A 103 -6.04 -20.65 7.07
CA VAL A 103 -5.53 -20.35 5.73
C VAL A 103 -4.07 -20.79 5.60
N ASP A 104 -3.61 -21.02 4.37
CA ASP A 104 -2.24 -21.46 4.08
C ASP A 104 -1.21 -20.33 4.19
N ALA A 105 -1.63 -19.10 3.87
CA ALA A 105 -0.78 -17.92 3.88
C ALA A 105 -1.59 -16.66 4.23
N ILE A 106 -0.88 -15.59 4.58
CA ILE A 106 -1.48 -14.26 4.74
C ILE A 106 -0.75 -13.24 3.89
N VAL A 107 -1.47 -12.17 3.56
CA VAL A 107 -0.87 -10.95 3.07
C VAL A 107 -1.12 -9.86 4.10
N ASP A 108 -0.06 -9.22 4.55
CA ASP A 108 -0.13 -8.21 5.59
C ASP A 108 0.82 -7.05 5.33
N VAL A 109 0.56 -5.93 5.99
CA VAL A 109 1.28 -4.68 5.85
C VAL A 109 2.40 -4.58 6.88
N THR A 110 3.61 -4.20 6.46
CA THR A 110 4.75 -4.05 7.37
C THR A 110 5.69 -2.93 6.98
N GLU A 111 6.28 -2.27 7.99
CA GLU A 111 7.34 -1.27 7.79
C GLU A 111 8.72 -1.85 8.19
N THR A 112 8.80 -2.49 9.35
CA THR A 112 10.06 -3.04 9.90
C THR A 112 10.15 -4.57 9.86
N GLY A 113 9.03 -5.27 9.67
CA GLY A 113 8.93 -6.72 9.83
C GLY A 113 8.89 -7.20 11.29
N SER A 114 8.81 -6.29 12.27
CA SER A 114 8.86 -6.67 13.69
C SER A 114 7.66 -7.51 14.14
N SER A 115 6.42 -7.18 13.72
CA SER A 115 5.22 -7.97 14.06
C SER A 115 5.30 -9.39 13.50
N ILE A 116 5.71 -9.51 12.23
CA ILE A 116 5.86 -10.79 11.53
C ILE A 116 6.80 -11.72 12.30
N LYS A 117 7.97 -11.21 12.70
CA LYS A 117 8.95 -11.97 13.48
C LYS A 117 8.44 -12.34 14.88
N ALA A 118 7.74 -11.42 15.54
CA ALA A 118 7.17 -11.66 16.88
C ALA A 118 6.17 -12.82 16.87
N ASN A 119 5.48 -13.03 15.75
CA ASN A 119 4.51 -14.11 15.55
C ASN A 119 5.11 -15.38 14.92
N ARG A 120 6.45 -15.53 14.86
CA ARG A 120 7.15 -16.68 14.23
C ARG A 120 6.73 -16.93 12.78
N LEU A 121 6.53 -15.85 12.05
CA LEU A 121 6.23 -15.86 10.64
C LEU A 121 7.43 -15.37 9.84
N ARG A 122 7.45 -15.70 8.54
CA ARG A 122 8.47 -15.25 7.59
C ARG A 122 7.84 -14.66 6.33
N ILE A 123 8.52 -13.66 5.78
CA ILE A 123 8.17 -13.06 4.50
C ILE A 123 8.65 -13.98 3.37
N VAL A 124 7.78 -14.25 2.41
CA VAL A 124 8.07 -15.00 1.18
C VAL A 124 8.32 -14.06 0.01
N ASP A 125 7.44 -13.07 -0.18
CA ASP A 125 7.53 -12.11 -1.27
C ASP A 125 6.95 -10.74 -0.84
N THR A 126 7.25 -9.69 -1.61
CA THR A 126 6.65 -8.36 -1.47
C THR A 126 5.70 -8.11 -2.63
N LEU A 127 4.43 -7.85 -2.33
CA LEU A 127 3.39 -7.57 -3.32
C LEU A 127 3.41 -6.13 -3.78
N LEU A 128 3.53 -5.20 -2.82
CA LEU A 128 3.46 -3.77 -3.10
C LEU A 128 4.34 -3.01 -2.12
N THR A 129 5.06 -2.02 -2.62
CA THR A 129 5.76 -1.02 -1.79
C THR A 129 5.00 0.29 -1.90
N SER A 130 4.69 0.92 -0.77
CA SER A 130 3.79 2.08 -0.66
C SER A 130 4.45 3.20 0.15
N TYR A 131 4.37 4.41 -0.40
CA TYR A 131 4.56 5.66 0.33
C TYR A 131 3.22 6.40 0.43
N PRO A 132 3.13 7.47 1.25
CA PRO A 132 2.10 8.48 1.08
C PRO A 132 2.28 9.24 -0.24
N HIS A 133 1.18 9.52 -0.92
CA HIS A 133 1.16 10.34 -2.14
C HIS A 133 0.09 11.41 -2.02
N PHE A 134 0.32 12.54 -2.69
CA PHE A 134 -0.68 13.58 -2.90
C PHE A 134 -1.38 13.33 -4.24
N TYR A 135 -2.64 12.92 -4.15
CA TYR A 135 -3.48 12.59 -5.29
C TYR A 135 -4.52 13.68 -5.56
N ALA A 136 -4.96 13.76 -6.81
CA ALA A 136 -6.07 14.59 -7.24
C ALA A 136 -7.10 13.77 -8.03
N ASN A 137 -8.36 14.19 -7.94
CA ASN A 137 -9.40 13.70 -8.82
C ASN A 137 -9.18 14.26 -10.26
N PRO A 138 -9.26 13.43 -11.31
CA PRO A 138 -9.07 13.88 -12.69
C PRO A 138 -10.03 15.00 -13.14
N ASP A 139 -11.30 14.98 -12.68
CA ASP A 139 -12.28 16.01 -13.00
C ASP A 139 -11.97 17.34 -12.31
N ALA A 140 -11.46 17.30 -11.08
CA ALA A 140 -11.04 18.51 -10.37
C ALA A 140 -9.89 19.23 -11.10
N LEU A 141 -9.02 18.49 -11.79
CA LEU A 141 -7.92 19.05 -12.59
C LEU A 141 -8.39 19.74 -13.88
N LYS A 142 -9.65 19.57 -14.29
CA LYS A 142 -10.21 20.29 -15.45
C LYS A 142 -10.49 21.75 -15.15
N ASP A 143 -10.66 22.12 -13.87
CA ASP A 143 -10.76 23.51 -13.43
C ASP A 143 -9.35 24.13 -13.34
N PRO A 144 -9.02 25.16 -14.15
CA PRO A 144 -7.68 25.75 -14.15
C PRO A 144 -7.24 26.34 -12.80
N TRP A 145 -8.18 26.92 -12.05
CA TRP A 145 -7.89 27.50 -10.75
C TRP A 145 -7.56 26.42 -9.74
N LYS A 146 -8.36 25.34 -9.68
CA LYS A 146 -8.09 24.22 -8.78
C LYS A 146 -6.76 23.54 -9.13
N LYS A 147 -6.52 23.30 -10.42
CA LYS A 147 -5.27 22.73 -10.93
C LYS A 147 -4.05 23.52 -10.46
N GLU A 148 -4.05 24.85 -10.66
CA GLU A 148 -2.94 25.71 -10.22
C GLU A 148 -2.69 25.60 -8.70
N LYS A 149 -3.76 25.56 -7.89
CA LYS A 149 -3.62 25.39 -6.43
C LYS A 149 -3.03 24.05 -6.05
N MET A 150 -3.50 22.97 -6.67
CA MET A 150 -3.01 21.61 -6.41
C MET A 150 -1.53 21.47 -6.80
N GLU A 151 -1.14 21.98 -7.97
CA GLU A 151 0.27 21.98 -8.42
C GLU A 151 1.17 22.79 -7.48
N ARG A 152 0.69 23.94 -7.00
CA ARG A 152 1.43 24.74 -6.02
C ARG A 152 1.57 24.04 -4.68
N ILE A 153 0.54 23.36 -4.19
CA ILE A 153 0.62 22.54 -2.97
C ILE A 153 1.63 21.42 -3.15
N ALA A 154 1.57 20.69 -4.27
CA ALA A 154 2.52 19.62 -4.59
C ALA A 154 3.97 20.14 -4.61
N LEU A 155 4.21 21.31 -5.21
CA LEU A 155 5.52 21.97 -5.21
C LEU A 155 6.00 22.26 -3.78
N LEU A 156 5.14 22.84 -2.94
CA LEU A 156 5.48 23.18 -1.55
C LEU A 156 5.77 21.93 -0.70
N LEU A 157 4.99 20.86 -0.87
CA LEU A 157 5.21 19.58 -0.19
C LEU A 157 6.57 18.97 -0.58
N LYS A 158 6.87 18.93 -1.88
CA LYS A 158 8.17 18.45 -2.39
C LYS A 158 9.33 19.31 -1.88
N ALA A 159 9.17 20.63 -1.87
CA ALA A 159 10.19 21.55 -1.38
C ALA A 159 10.47 21.36 0.12
N ALA A 160 9.43 21.22 0.94
CA ALA A 160 9.56 20.97 2.37
C ALA A 160 10.27 19.64 2.66
N LEU A 161 9.91 18.57 1.93
CA LEU A 161 10.60 17.29 2.02
C LEU A 161 12.07 17.39 1.58
N GLY A 162 12.34 18.05 0.45
CA GLY A 162 13.68 18.23 -0.10
C GLY A 162 14.59 19.13 0.74
N ALA A 163 14.03 19.96 1.63
CA ALA A 163 14.77 20.77 2.60
C ALA A 163 15.11 20.01 3.88
N ARG A 164 14.51 18.83 4.12
CA ARG A 164 14.76 18.03 5.33
C ARG A 164 16.25 17.65 5.41
N GLY A 165 16.86 17.93 6.55
CA GLY A 165 18.29 17.66 6.77
C GLY A 165 19.24 18.68 6.11
N LYS A 166 18.73 19.75 5.51
CA LYS A 166 19.54 20.86 4.97
C LYS A 166 19.53 22.05 5.92
N VAL A 167 20.61 22.83 5.90
CA VAL A 167 20.74 24.10 6.62
C VAL A 167 20.99 25.22 5.62
N GLY A 168 20.44 26.40 5.88
CA GLY A 168 20.76 27.60 5.10
C GLY A 168 22.13 28.11 5.49
N LEU A 169 23.06 28.18 4.54
CA LEU A 169 24.31 28.91 4.71
C LEU A 169 24.07 30.37 4.31
N LYS A 170 24.45 31.30 5.18
CA LYS A 170 24.33 32.74 4.98
C LYS A 170 25.70 33.34 4.70
#